data_AF-A0A833G0E1-F1
#
_entry.id   AF-A0A833G0E1-F1
#
_cell.length_a   1.000
_cell.length_b   1.000
_cell.length_c   1.000
_cell.angle_alpha   90.00
_cell.angle_beta   90.00
_cell.angle_gamma   90.00
#
_symmetry.space_group_name_H-M   'P 1'
#
loop_
_entity.id
_entity.type
_entity.pdbx_description
1 polymer ?
#
loop_
_entity_poly.entity_id
_entity_poly.type
_entity_poly.pdbx_seq_one_letter_code
_entity_poly.pdbx_strand_id
1 'polypeptide(L)'
;GYAFMTLLVAAGFQAVFGTWPTLFSILKYGGIVYLTYLACRLIASDGALQHEAGPLSNSDWRAFSSGVATSALNPKGLLFYFSILPQFFVAGTWPFWQHALVYGFTASLLCLVLYSALGAAAVFGARRWIVGPTSRRRMAQISGVVLLAAVATLFGTDWIVQE
;
A
#
# COMPACT_ATOMS: atom_id res chain seq x y z
N GLY A 1 10.40 -2.04 -5.34
CA GLY A 1 9.10 -1.36 -5.20
C GLY A 1 9.03 -0.62 -3.88
N TYR A 2 8.51 -1.26 -2.83
CA TYR A 2 8.30 -0.63 -1.51
C TYR A 2 9.55 -0.01 -0.88
N ALA A 3 10.70 -0.69 -0.91
CA ALA A 3 11.96 -0.12 -0.41
C ALA A 3 12.35 1.19 -1.13
N PHE A 4 12.11 1.28 -2.45
CA PHE A 4 12.35 2.51 -3.22
C PHE A 4 11.37 3.62 -2.79
N MET A 5 10.10 3.28 -2.55
CA MET A 5 9.11 4.24 -2.04
C MET A 5 9.47 4.76 -0.66
N THR A 6 9.90 3.88 0.24
CA THR A 6 10.39 4.24 1.57
C THR A 6 11.53 5.25 1.48
N LEU A 7 12.51 5.01 0.60
CA LEU A 7 13.64 5.93 0.40
C LEU A 7 13.18 7.26 -0.20
N LEU A 8 12.25 7.25 -1.16
CA LEU A 8 11.71 8.46 -1.79
C LEU A 8 10.93 9.33 -0.79
N VAL A 9 10.14 8.70 0.08
CA VAL A 9 9.43 9.37 1.17
C VAL A 9 10.43 9.90 2.20
N ALA A 10 11.39 9.09 2.64
CA ALA A 10 12.39 9.51 3.61
C ALA A 10 13.25 10.69 3.11
N ALA A 11 13.58 10.72 1.81
CA ALA A 11 14.43 11.74 1.22
C ALA A 11 13.68 13.04 0.84
N GLY A 12 12.45 12.94 0.33
CA GLY A 12 11.76 14.08 -0.29
C GLY A 12 10.57 14.63 0.50
N PHE A 13 9.99 13.85 1.40
CA PHE A 13 8.72 14.21 2.04
C PHE A 13 8.90 15.36 3.05
N GLN A 14 9.92 15.31 3.91
CA GLN A 14 10.15 16.38 4.90
C GLN A 14 10.43 17.75 4.24
N ALA A 15 11.15 17.77 3.11
CA ALA A 15 11.50 19.00 2.40
C ALA A 15 10.28 19.69 1.76
N VAL A 16 9.34 18.90 1.22
CA VAL A 16 8.15 19.41 0.51
C VAL A 16 7.03 19.78 1.47
N PHE A 17 6.77 18.96 2.49
CA PHE A 17 5.62 19.17 3.38
C PHE A 17 5.92 20.11 4.55
N GLY A 18 7.19 20.37 4.85
CA GLY A 18 7.57 21.43 5.80
C GLY A 18 7.29 22.85 5.30
N THR A 19 7.15 23.05 3.99
CA THR A 19 6.85 24.36 3.37
C THR A 19 5.41 24.52 2.93
N TRP A 20 4.67 23.43 2.65
CA TRP A 20 3.31 23.48 2.09
C TRP A 20 2.31 22.59 2.85
N PRO A 21 1.79 23.05 4.00
CA PRO A 21 0.80 22.29 4.81
C PRO A 21 -0.49 21.95 4.04
N THR A 22 -0.87 22.80 3.07
CA THR A 22 -2.06 22.58 2.23
C THR A 22 -1.90 21.35 1.33
N LEU A 23 -0.68 21.09 0.84
CA LEU A 23 -0.39 19.93 -0.02
C LEU A 23 -0.61 18.62 0.75
N PHE A 24 -0.25 18.61 2.04
CA PHE A 24 -0.50 17.48 2.93
C PHE A 24 -2.00 17.16 3.03
N SER A 25 -2.82 18.20 3.26
CA SER A 25 -4.26 18.06 3.37
C SER A 25 -4.88 17.52 2.08
N ILE A 26 -4.48 18.07 0.92
CA ILE A 26 -4.95 17.59 -0.39
C ILE A 26 -4.60 16.12 -0.59
N LEU A 27 -3.35 15.73 -0.26
CA LEU A 27 -2.89 14.36 -0.43
C LEU A 27 -3.61 13.39 0.51
N LYS A 28 -3.86 13.81 1.76
CA LYS A 28 -4.64 13.05 2.74
C LYS A 28 -6.07 12.83 2.28
N TYR A 29 -6.81 13.89 1.96
CA TYR A 29 -8.20 13.78 1.55
C TYR A 29 -8.34 13.07 0.20
N GLY A 30 -7.42 13.33 -0.74
CA GLY A 30 -7.33 12.60 -2.00
C GLY A 30 -7.08 11.10 -1.80
N GLY A 31 -6.16 10.75 -0.89
CA GLY A 31 -5.89 9.37 -0.49
C GLY A 31 -7.09 8.70 0.15
N ILE A 32 -7.80 9.38 1.06
CA ILE A 32 -9.04 8.89 1.69
C ILE A 32 -10.10 8.58 0.64
N VAL A 33 -10.39 9.52 -0.27
CA VAL A 33 -11.38 9.33 -1.34
C VAL A 33 -10.99 8.14 -2.22
N TYR A 34 -9.73 8.07 -2.61
CA TYR A 34 -9.23 7.00 -3.47
C TYR A 34 -9.26 5.61 -2.79
N LEU A 35 -8.84 5.53 -1.53
CA LEU A 35 -8.90 4.30 -0.74
C LEU A 35 -10.35 3.86 -0.51
N THR A 36 -11.26 4.79 -0.24
CA THR A 36 -12.69 4.49 -0.12
C THR A 36 -13.25 3.93 -1.42
N TYR A 37 -12.98 4.60 -2.55
CA TYR A 37 -13.37 4.12 -3.88
C TYR A 37 -12.89 2.68 -4.14
N LEU A 38 -11.63 2.43 -3.84
CA LEU A 38 -11.01 1.13 -4.00
C LEU A 38 -11.62 0.06 -3.08
N ALA A 39 -11.91 0.41 -1.84
CA ALA A 39 -12.52 -0.50 -0.88
C ALA A 39 -13.93 -0.91 -1.34
N CYS A 40 -14.73 0.06 -1.79
CA CYS A 40 -16.04 -0.19 -2.39
C CYS A 40 -15.93 -1.12 -3.61
N ARG A 41 -14.95 -0.88 -4.49
CA ARG A 41 -14.70 -1.73 -5.67
C ARG A 41 -14.28 -3.16 -5.29
N LEU A 42 -13.53 -3.33 -4.20
CA LEU A 42 -13.15 -4.64 -3.67
C LEU A 42 -14.34 -5.39 -3.04
N ILE A 43 -15.23 -4.69 -2.35
CA ILE A 43 -16.45 -5.27 -1.74
C ILE A 43 -17.46 -5.66 -2.82
N ALA A 44 -17.61 -4.81 -3.84
CA ALA A 44 -18.49 -5.05 -4.99
C ALA A 44 -17.89 -6.02 -6.03
N SER A 45 -16.67 -6.51 -5.82
CA SER A 45 -16.03 -7.47 -6.71
C SER A 45 -16.72 -8.83 -6.64
N ASP A 46 -17.05 -9.40 -7.80
CA ASP A 46 -17.54 -10.78 -7.92
C ASP A 46 -16.43 -11.84 -7.87
N GLY A 47 -15.21 -11.45 -7.47
CA GLY A 47 -14.05 -12.34 -7.40
C GLY A 47 -13.31 -12.52 -8.73
N ALA A 48 -13.84 -11.93 -9.82
CA ALA A 48 -13.12 -11.74 -11.07
C ALA A 48 -12.11 -10.59 -10.89
N LEU A 49 -10.96 -10.90 -10.29
CA LEU A 49 -9.78 -10.07 -10.51
C LEU A 49 -9.53 -10.09 -12.01
N GLN A 50 -9.70 -8.94 -12.69
CA GLN A 50 -9.30 -8.77 -14.08
C GLN A 50 -7.83 -9.17 -14.16
N HIS A 51 -7.59 -10.39 -14.62
CA HIS A 51 -6.26 -10.93 -14.78
C HIS A 51 -5.75 -10.39 -16.10
N GLU A 52 -5.34 -9.12 -16.11
CA GLU A 52 -4.47 -8.60 -17.15
C GLU A 52 -3.04 -9.12 -16.92
N ALA A 53 -2.90 -10.44 -16.76
CA ALA A 53 -1.61 -11.05 -16.92
C ALA A 53 -1.35 -11.10 -18.43
N GLY A 54 -0.62 -10.08 -18.91
CA GLY A 54 0.08 -10.20 -20.18
C GLY A 54 0.97 -11.45 -20.16
N PRO A 55 1.33 -11.99 -21.34
CA PRO A 55 2.05 -13.25 -21.46
C PRO A 55 3.26 -13.28 -20.52
N LEU A 56 3.34 -14.31 -19.67
CA LEU A 56 4.47 -14.54 -18.79
C LEU A 56 5.74 -14.59 -19.65
N SER A 57 6.64 -13.63 -19.45
CA SER A 57 7.89 -13.57 -20.20
C SER A 57 8.77 -14.76 -19.81
N ASN A 58 9.34 -15.45 -20.80
CA ASN A 58 10.24 -16.61 -20.61
C ASN A 58 11.57 -16.28 -19.90
N SER A 59 11.79 -15.04 -19.45
CA SER A 59 13.02 -14.60 -18.78
C SER A 59 12.73 -14.10 -17.36
N ASP A 60 13.34 -14.74 -16.37
CA ASP A 60 13.23 -14.40 -14.95
C ASP A 60 13.56 -12.92 -14.68
N TRP A 61 14.52 -12.35 -15.42
CA TRP A 61 14.91 -10.94 -15.29
C TRP A 61 13.83 -9.97 -15.80
N ARG A 62 13.14 -10.32 -16.90
CA ARG A 62 12.03 -9.51 -17.43
C ARG A 62 10.81 -9.58 -16.51
N ALA A 63 10.54 -10.74 -15.93
CA ALA A 63 9.49 -10.90 -14.93
C ALA A 63 9.78 -10.07 -13.66
N PHE A 64 11.02 -10.13 -13.17
CA PHE A 64 11.46 -9.34 -12.00
C PHE A 64 11.38 -7.83 -12.25
N SER A 65 11.97 -7.34 -13.33
CA SER A 65 11.97 -5.90 -13.67
C SER A 65 10.56 -5.36 -13.91
N SER A 66 9.70 -6.13 -14.58
CA SER A 66 8.27 -5.78 -14.76
C SER A 66 7.54 -5.69 -13.41
N GLY A 67 7.77 -6.65 -12.50
CA GLY A 67 7.19 -6.61 -11.15
C GLY A 67 7.68 -5.40 -10.32
N VAL A 68 8.97 -5.06 -10.42
CA VAL A 68 9.55 -3.88 -9.78
C VAL A 68 8.94 -2.60 -10.33
N ALA A 69 8.85 -2.45 -11.65
CA ALA A 69 8.28 -1.29 -12.32
C ALA A 69 6.79 -1.13 -12.00
N THR A 70 6.01 -2.21 -12.10
CA THR A 70 4.58 -2.22 -11.78
C THR A 70 4.33 -1.80 -10.33
N SER A 71 5.16 -2.27 -9.40
CA SER A 71 5.05 -1.88 -7.99
C SER A 71 5.51 -0.45 -7.73
N ALA A 72 6.55 0.03 -8.42
CA ALA A 72 7.10 1.38 -8.25
C ALA A 72 6.22 2.46 -8.90
N LEU A 73 5.54 2.15 -9.99
CA LEU A 73 4.62 3.04 -10.69
C LEU A 73 3.18 2.92 -10.17
N ASN A 74 2.93 2.11 -9.14
CA ASN A 74 1.60 1.89 -8.62
C ASN A 74 1.12 3.13 -7.84
N PRO A 75 0.18 3.93 -8.38
CA PRO A 75 -0.26 5.16 -7.71
C PRO A 75 -0.96 4.85 -6.38
N LYS A 76 -1.56 3.66 -6.26
CA LYS A 76 -2.20 3.18 -5.03
C LYS A 76 -1.18 2.96 -3.90
N GLY A 77 -0.01 2.42 -4.21
CA GLY A 77 1.08 2.25 -3.24
C GLY A 77 1.59 3.59 -2.71
N LEU A 78 1.82 4.56 -3.61
CA LEU A 78 2.24 5.92 -3.27
C LEU A 78 1.20 6.63 -2.39
N LEU A 79 -0.06 6.62 -2.80
CA LEU A 79 -1.14 7.30 -2.06
C LEU A 79 -1.34 6.69 -0.67
N PHE A 80 -1.23 5.37 -0.54
CA PHE A 80 -1.28 4.69 0.76
C PHE A 80 -0.10 5.12 1.64
N TYR A 81 1.12 5.05 1.13
CA TYR A 81 2.32 5.46 1.87
C TYR A 81 2.23 6.92 2.30
N PHE A 82 1.84 7.82 1.41
CA PHE A 82 1.72 9.23 1.75
C PHE A 82 0.57 9.57 2.69
N SER A 83 -0.52 8.80 2.70
CA SER A 83 -1.64 9.04 3.62
C SER A 83 -1.41 8.46 5.02
N ILE A 84 -0.68 7.34 5.13
CA ILE A 84 -0.52 6.60 6.39
C ILE A 84 0.81 6.87 7.09
N LEU A 85 1.90 7.02 6.34
CA LEU A 85 3.23 7.15 6.95
C LEU A 85 3.40 8.43 7.79
N PRO A 86 2.81 9.59 7.41
CA PRO A 86 2.82 10.77 8.27
C PRO A 86 2.05 10.57 9.57
N GLN A 87 1.17 9.58 9.64
CA GLN A 87 0.34 9.36 10.81
C GLN A 87 1.06 8.79 12.00
N PHE A 88 2.21 8.20 11.74
CA PHE A 88 3.07 7.65 12.77
C PHE A 88 4.19 8.62 13.16
N PHE A 89 4.16 9.85 12.65
CA PHE A 89 5.07 10.89 13.10
C PHE A 89 4.56 11.49 14.41
N VAL A 90 5.33 11.30 15.48
CA VAL A 90 5.13 11.99 16.75
C VAL A 90 6.15 13.14 16.81
N ALA A 91 5.65 14.37 16.85
CA ALA A 91 6.52 15.53 16.95
C ALA A 91 7.33 15.51 18.26
N GLY A 92 8.61 15.87 18.21
CA GLY A 92 9.46 16.04 19.38
C GLY A 92 10.26 14.80 19.84
N THR A 93 10.04 13.61 19.26
CA THR A 93 10.85 12.41 19.57
C THR A 93 12.06 12.32 18.65
N TRP A 94 11.87 11.98 17.38
CA TRP A 94 12.93 11.79 16.37
C TRP A 94 12.65 12.57 15.08
N PRO A 95 13.68 12.86 14.26
CA PRO A 95 13.50 13.38 12.91
C PRO A 95 12.54 12.53 12.06
N PHE A 96 11.74 13.17 11.21
CA PHE A 96 10.75 12.50 10.35
C PHE A 96 11.38 11.40 9.47
N TRP A 97 12.57 11.64 8.90
CA TRP A 97 13.25 10.66 8.06
C TRP A 97 13.55 9.34 8.78
N GLN A 98 13.82 9.37 10.09
CA GLN A 98 14.06 8.17 10.89
C GLN A 98 12.78 7.36 11.07
N HIS A 99 11.66 8.02 11.39
CA HIS A 99 10.35 7.38 11.45
C HIS A 99 9.99 6.77 10.08
N ALA A 100 10.20 7.52 9.00
CA ALA A 100 9.92 7.05 7.64
C ALA A 100 10.72 5.80 7.27
N LEU A 101 12.00 5.74 7.64
CA LEU A 101 12.83 4.56 7.43
C LEU A 101 12.33 3.38 8.25
N VAL A 102 12.09 3.54 9.55
CA VAL A 102 11.64 2.43 10.42
C VAL A 102 10.31 1.88 9.92
N TYR A 103 9.28 2.71 9.78
CA TYR A 103 7.97 2.26 9.32
C TYR A 103 8.00 1.71 7.90
N GLY A 104 8.72 2.39 6.99
CA GLY A 104 8.82 1.95 5.61
C GLY A 104 9.59 0.63 5.44
N PHE A 105 10.60 0.37 6.27
CA PHE A 105 11.35 -0.89 6.26
C PHE A 105 10.54 -2.02 6.90
N THR A 106 9.86 -1.77 8.02
CA THR A 106 8.95 -2.74 8.64
C THR A 106 7.84 -3.14 7.68
N ALA A 107 7.19 -2.18 7.02
CA ALA A 107 6.18 -2.47 5.99
C ALA A 107 6.76 -3.26 4.81
N SER A 108 7.95 -2.88 4.33
CA SER A 108 8.63 -3.60 3.24
C SER A 108 8.95 -5.05 3.61
N LEU A 109 9.42 -5.30 4.84
CA LEU A 109 9.72 -6.64 5.34
C LEU A 109 8.44 -7.47 5.48
N LEU A 110 7.37 -6.87 6.01
CA LEU A 110 6.07 -7.54 6.13
C LEU A 110 5.54 -7.95 4.76
N CYS A 111 5.60 -7.06 3.77
CA CYS A 111 5.23 -7.36 2.39
C CYS A 111 6.10 -8.47 1.79
N LEU A 112 7.42 -8.44 2.01
CA LEU A 112 8.34 -9.46 1.52
C LEU A 112 7.96 -10.84 2.08
N VAL A 113 7.75 -10.94 3.39
CA VAL A 113 7.40 -12.20 4.06
C VAL A 113 6.04 -12.70 3.57
N LEU A 114 5.01 -11.85 3.55
CA LEU A 114 3.66 -12.25 3.15
C LEU A 114 3.58 -12.67 1.68
N TYR A 115 4.22 -11.93 0.77
CA TYR A 115 4.23 -12.29 -0.64
C TYR A 115 5.09 -13.52 -0.93
N SER A 116 6.22 -13.69 -0.24
CA SER A 116 7.04 -14.90 -0.36
C SER A 116 6.30 -16.13 0.16
N ALA A 117 5.61 -16.01 1.30
CA ALA A 117 4.78 -17.08 1.85
C ALA A 117 3.62 -17.43 0.92
N LEU A 118 2.95 -16.44 0.34
CA LEU A 118 1.88 -16.65 -0.63
C LEU A 118 2.40 -17.31 -1.93
N GLY A 119 3.55 -16.87 -2.42
CA GLY A 119 4.23 -17.46 -3.57
C GLY A 119 4.61 -18.92 -3.32
N ALA A 120 5.22 -19.21 -2.16
CA ALA A 120 5.53 -20.58 -1.75
C ALA A 120 4.27 -21.44 -1.63
N ALA A 121 3.21 -20.95 -0.97
CA ALA A 121 1.94 -21.67 -0.85
C ALA A 121 1.30 -21.98 -2.22
N ALA A 122 1.42 -21.07 -3.19
CA ALA A 122 0.94 -21.29 -4.55
C ALA A 122 1.72 -22.41 -5.27
N VAL A 123 3.04 -22.53 -5.02
CA VAL A 123 3.91 -23.58 -5.58
C VAL A 123 3.65 -24.94 -4.92
N PHE A 124 3.49 -24.98 -3.58
CA PHE A 124 3.29 -26.21 -2.80
C PHE A 124 1.84 -26.75 -2.81
N GLY A 125 1.01 -26.36 -3.79
CA GLY A 125 -0.30 -26.97 -4.03
C GLY A 125 -1.47 -26.38 -3.25
N ALA A 126 -1.30 -25.27 -2.51
CA ALA A 126 -2.42 -24.52 -1.93
C ALA A 126 -3.25 -23.79 -3.00
N ARG A 127 -2.80 -23.81 -4.27
CA ARG A 127 -3.48 -23.23 -5.43
C ARG A 127 -4.96 -23.62 -5.48
N ARG A 128 -5.32 -24.87 -5.19
CA ARG A 128 -6.73 -25.35 -5.21
C ARG A 128 -7.62 -24.71 -4.14
N TRP A 129 -7.06 -24.28 -3.01
CA TRP A 129 -7.79 -23.65 -1.90
C TRP A 129 -7.92 -22.13 -2.07
N ILE A 130 -6.93 -21.51 -2.73
CA ILE A 130 -6.82 -20.05 -2.89
C ILE A 130 -7.48 -19.57 -4.20
N VAL A 131 -7.60 -20.45 -5.22
CA VAL A 131 -8.04 -20.05 -6.57
C VAL A 131 -9.54 -20.19 -6.82
N GLY A 132 -10.31 -20.78 -5.90
CA GLY A 132 -11.77 -20.91 -6.06
C GLY A 132 -12.48 -19.55 -6.21
N PRO A 133 -13.52 -19.43 -7.04
CA PRO A 133 -14.22 -18.16 -7.29
C PRO A 133 -14.77 -17.54 -6.01
N THR A 134 -15.31 -18.37 -5.10
CA THR A 134 -15.81 -17.96 -3.79
C THR A 134 -14.69 -17.50 -2.85
N SER A 135 -13.51 -18.14 -2.90
CA SER A 135 -12.35 -17.79 -2.07
C SER A 135 -11.78 -16.43 -2.49
N ARG A 136 -11.62 -16.21 -3.80
CA ARG A 136 -11.20 -14.93 -4.38
C ARG A 136 -12.16 -13.79 -4.03
N ARG A 137 -13.47 -14.04 -4.12
CA ARG A 137 -14.50 -13.07 -3.73
C ARG A 137 -14.43 -12.72 -2.25
N ARG A 138 -14.36 -13.72 -1.36
CA ARG A 138 -14.22 -13.50 0.08
C ARG A 138 -12.93 -12.74 0.43
N MET A 139 -11.80 -13.09 -0.18
CA MET A 139 -10.54 -12.37 0.03
C MET A 139 -10.64 -10.90 -0.43
N ALA A 140 -11.27 -10.64 -1.58
CA ALA A 140 -11.49 -9.27 -2.06
C ALA A 140 -12.38 -8.48 -1.09
N GLN A 141 -13.50 -9.07 -0.64
CA GLN A 141 -14.41 -8.44 0.31
C GLN A 141 -13.76 -8.16 1.67
N ILE A 142 -13.05 -9.13 2.24
CA ILE A 142 -12.31 -8.97 3.49
C ILE A 142 -11.27 -7.85 3.34
N SER A 143 -10.50 -7.86 2.24
CA SER A 143 -9.52 -6.80 1.97
C SER A 143 -10.19 -5.43 1.87
N GLY A 144 -11.36 -5.34 1.24
CA GLY A 144 -12.14 -4.11 1.17
C GLY A 144 -12.62 -3.63 2.54
N VAL A 145 -13.13 -4.53 3.39
CA VAL A 145 -13.55 -4.20 4.77
C VAL A 145 -12.37 -3.72 5.61
N VAL A 146 -11.23 -4.42 5.54
CA VAL A 146 -10.00 -3.99 6.24
C VAL A 146 -9.54 -2.61 5.74
N LEU A 147 -9.65 -2.35 4.44
CA LEU A 147 -9.26 -1.06 3.87
C LEU A 147 -10.23 0.07 4.28
N LEU A 148 -11.53 -0.20 4.41
CA LEU A 148 -12.49 0.75 5.00
C LEU A 148 -12.21 1.01 6.48
N ALA A 149 -11.89 -0.04 7.25
CA ALA A 149 -11.51 0.13 8.66
C ALA A 149 -10.26 1.01 8.80
N ALA A 150 -9.25 0.79 7.94
CA ALA A 150 -8.08 1.67 7.88
C ALA A 150 -8.47 3.11 7.55
N VAL A 151 -9.33 3.33 6.53
CA VAL A 151 -9.83 4.67 6.20
C VAL A 151 -10.55 5.34 7.38
N ALA A 152 -11.36 4.60 8.14
CA ALA A 152 -12.04 5.14 9.32
C ALA A 152 -11.06 5.65 10.38
N THR A 153 -9.92 4.96 10.57
CA THR A 153 -8.86 5.44 11.47
C THR A 153 -8.19 6.74 10.99
N LEU A 154 -8.21 7.03 9.68
CA LEU A 154 -7.70 8.30 9.12
C LEU A 154 -8.61 9.50 9.46
N PHE A 155 -9.90 9.24 9.74
CA PHE A 155 -10.88 10.26 10.13
C PHE A 155 -10.87 10.54 11.64
N GLY A 156 -10.65 9.52 12.47
CA GLY A 156 -10.70 9.63 13.94
C GLY A 156 -9.43 10.19 14.59
N THR A 157 -8.37 10.42 13.82
CA THR A 157 -7.18 11.11 14.29
C THR A 157 -7.34 12.59 13.98
N ASP A 158 -7.48 13.44 15.00
CA ASP A 158 -7.45 14.89 14.82
C ASP A 158 -6.01 15.34 14.61
N TRP A 159 -5.74 15.85 13.41
CA TRP A 159 -4.44 16.35 12.94
C TRP A 159 -4.26 17.81 13.31
N ILE A 160 -5.04 18.33 14.27
CA ILE A 160 -4.95 19.73 14.65
C ILE A 160 -3.51 19.91 15.09
N VAL A 161 -2.79 20.60 14.21
CA VAL A 161 -1.44 21.09 14.38
C VAL A 161 -1.45 21.71 15.76
N GLN A 162 -0.84 21.01 16.72
CA GLN A 162 -0.54 21.62 18.00
C GLN A 162 0.45 22.72 17.66
N GLU A 163 -0.04 23.95 17.69
CA GLU A 163 0.78 25.16 17.74
C GLU A 163 1.78 25.08 18.89
#